data_AF-A0A6A7BTJ4-F1
#
_entry.id   AF-A0A6A7BTJ4-F1
#
_cell.length_a   1.000
_cell.length_b   1.000
_cell.length_c   1.000
_cell.angle_alpha   90.00
_cell.angle_beta   90.00
_cell.angle_gamma   90.00
#
_symmetry.space_group_name_H-M   'P 1'
#
loop_
_entity.id
_entity.type
_entity.pdbx_description
1 polymer ?
#
loop_
_entity_poly.entity_id
_entity_poly.type
_entity_poly.pdbx_seq_one_letter_code
_entity_poly.pdbx_strand_id
1 'polypeptide(L)'
;MARPLPHIPAELQFMIIRQMDTPTLFNALTVCSAWFEEAVEQLWHTVDLQVFLQLPRKTAQRYVNMTEALVCKSQIPWYNLGTFFFFRTFSFPRLRHFTLLGKLDHWVIQEILQLLRQNLESLHVRSPLAYKVFEILSSPLPEVKFLMYDAVWFRQIDELNRVTPGLRILQVHVIEMTRESFQSISHLTGLEELHLEADWLDP
;
A
#
# COMPACT_ATOMS: atom_id res chain seq x y z
N MET A 1 36.55 5.37 -33.29
CA MET A 1 36.81 4.22 -32.38
C MET A 1 36.10 4.49 -31.07
N ALA A 2 35.05 3.72 -30.74
CA ALA A 2 34.39 3.85 -29.44
C ALA A 2 35.36 3.37 -28.35
N ARG A 3 35.63 4.20 -27.35
CA ARG A 3 36.42 3.78 -26.18
C ARG A 3 35.62 2.69 -25.45
N PRO A 4 36.27 1.60 -24.98
CA PRO A 4 35.59 0.63 -24.14
C PRO A 4 35.07 1.36 -22.90
N LEU A 5 33.78 1.17 -22.60
CA LEU A 5 33.19 1.69 -21.38
C LEU A 5 33.99 1.13 -20.18
N PRO A 6 34.37 1.97 -19.20
CA PRO A 6 35.02 1.48 -18.00
C PRO A 6 34.13 0.43 -17.34
N HIS A 7 34.72 -0.67 -16.89
CA HIS A 7 33.97 -1.70 -16.18
C HIS A 7 33.51 -1.12 -14.84
N ILE A 8 32.23 -0.78 -14.75
CA ILE A 8 31.60 -0.33 -13.51
C ILE A 8 31.31 -1.60 -12.68
N PRO A 9 31.70 -1.66 -11.39
CA PRO A 9 31.29 -2.74 -10.47
C PRO A 9 29.76 -2.89 -10.41
N ALA A 10 29.27 -4.12 -10.24
CA ALA A 10 27.82 -4.39 -10.26
C ALA A 10 27.07 -3.61 -9.18
N GLU A 11 27.68 -3.46 -7.99
CA GLU A 11 27.11 -2.71 -6.86
C GLU A 11 26.87 -1.24 -7.23
N LEU A 12 27.84 -0.62 -7.92
CA LEU A 12 27.72 0.75 -8.38
C LEU A 12 26.68 0.88 -9.50
N GLN A 13 26.56 -0.12 -10.39
CA GLN A 13 25.49 -0.14 -11.40
C GLN A 13 24.11 -0.16 -10.73
N PHE A 14 23.90 -1.00 -9.71
CA PHE A 14 22.63 -1.05 -8.99
C PHE A 14 22.32 0.25 -8.25
N MET A 15 23.32 0.87 -7.61
CA MET A 15 23.16 2.19 -6.99
C MET A 15 22.75 3.27 -7.99
N ILE A 16 23.36 3.27 -9.19
CA ILE A 16 23.00 4.22 -10.25
C ILE A 16 21.55 3.98 -10.71
N ILE A 17 21.18 2.73 -11.00
CA ILE A 17 19.83 2.38 -11.49
C ILE A 17 18.75 2.77 -10.48
N ARG A 18 18.98 2.54 -9.18
CA ARG A 18 18.04 2.92 -8.11
C ARG A 18 17.80 4.42 -7.96
N GLN A 19 18.69 5.25 -8.50
CA GLN A 19 18.56 6.70 -8.48
C GLN A 19 18.02 7.28 -9.80
N MET A 20 17.78 6.43 -10.81
CA MET A 20 17.23 6.85 -12.08
C MET A 20 15.75 7.22 -11.96
N ASP A 21 15.33 8.21 -12.73
CA ASP A 21 13.91 8.49 -12.91
C ASP A 21 13.25 7.44 -13.82
N THR A 22 11.91 7.41 -13.82
CA THR A 22 11.14 6.43 -14.61
C THR A 22 11.49 6.42 -16.09
N PRO A 23 11.64 7.57 -16.79
CA PRO A 23 12.07 7.59 -18.18
C PRO A 23 13.45 6.96 -18.40
N THR A 24 14.43 7.24 -17.53
CA THR A 24 15.78 6.68 -17.67
C THR A 24 15.81 5.18 -17.38
N LEU A 25 14.97 4.69 -16.46
CA LEU A 25 14.81 3.25 -16.20
C LEU A 25 14.38 2.48 -17.47
N PHE A 26 13.53 3.05 -18.34
CA PHE A 26 13.18 2.40 -19.60
C PHE A 26 14.37 2.24 -20.54
N ASN A 27 15.28 3.22 -20.59
CA ASN A 27 16.51 3.10 -21.37
C ASN A 27 17.41 2.00 -20.80
N ALA A 28 17.47 1.88 -19.47
CA ALA A 28 18.27 0.86 -18.78
C ALA A 28 17.86 -0.58 -19.16
N LEU A 29 16.59 -0.80 -19.52
CA LEU A 29 16.10 -2.10 -20.01
C LEU A 29 16.84 -2.60 -21.26
N THR A 30 17.47 -1.72 -22.04
CA THR A 30 18.10 -2.06 -23.32
C THR A 30 19.62 -2.21 -23.24
N VAL A 31 20.24 -1.94 -22.09
CA VAL A 31 21.70 -1.87 -21.95
C VAL A 31 22.33 -3.26 -21.85
N CYS A 32 21.95 -4.02 -20.83
CA CYS A 32 22.42 -5.39 -20.60
C CYS A 32 21.44 -6.13 -19.67
N SER A 33 21.61 -7.44 -19.49
CA SER A 33 20.72 -8.26 -18.65
C SER A 33 20.67 -7.82 -17.19
N ALA A 34 21.81 -7.45 -16.60
CA ALA A 34 21.87 -6.98 -15.22
C ALA A 34 21.10 -5.66 -15.02
N TRP A 35 21.22 -4.73 -15.98
CA TRP A 35 20.47 -3.48 -15.93
C TRP A 35 18.98 -3.70 -16.15
N PHE A 36 18.63 -4.62 -17.05
CA PHE A 36 17.24 -5.02 -17.26
C PHE A 36 16.60 -5.53 -15.98
N GLU A 37 17.26 -6.45 -15.25
CA GLU A 37 16.70 -7.03 -14.03
C GLU A 37 16.48 -5.99 -12.93
N GLU A 38 17.49 -5.15 -12.64
CA GLU A 38 17.37 -4.11 -11.62
C GLU A 38 16.35 -3.04 -12.03
N ALA A 39 16.33 -2.60 -13.29
CA ALA A 39 15.38 -1.60 -13.76
C ALA A 39 13.94 -2.14 -13.73
N VAL A 40 13.72 -3.41 -14.07
CA VAL A 40 12.42 -4.07 -13.89
C VAL A 40 12.03 -4.09 -12.42
N GLU A 41 12.92 -4.47 -11.51
CA GLU A 41 12.62 -4.49 -10.08
C GLU A 41 12.20 -3.09 -9.57
N GLN A 42 12.91 -2.03 -9.99
CA GLN A 42 12.54 -0.65 -9.63
C GLN A 42 11.20 -0.21 -10.23
N LEU A 43 10.96 -0.51 -11.51
CA LEU A 43 9.71 -0.14 -12.19
C LEU A 43 8.47 -0.84 -11.60
N TRP A 44 8.64 -2.05 -11.06
CA TRP A 44 7.56 -2.86 -10.49
C TRP A 44 7.47 -2.78 -8.96
N HIS A 45 8.28 -1.92 -8.32
CA HIS A 45 8.28 -1.72 -6.87
C HIS A 45 6.95 -1.16 -6.36
N THR A 46 6.42 -0.12 -7.04
CA THR A 46 5.10 0.49 -6.77
C THR A 46 4.20 0.39 -7.99
N VAL A 47 3.08 -0.32 -7.89
CA VAL A 47 2.27 -0.66 -9.06
C VAL A 47 0.77 -0.50 -8.79
N ASP A 48 0.04 -0.04 -9.81
CA ASP A 48 -1.43 -0.05 -9.79
C ASP A 48 -1.96 -1.45 -10.15
N LEU A 49 -2.89 -1.97 -9.36
CA LEU A 49 -3.52 -3.26 -9.59
C LEU A 49 -4.06 -3.42 -11.02
N GLN A 50 -4.58 -2.35 -11.61
CA GLN A 50 -5.14 -2.37 -12.97
C GLN A 50 -4.10 -2.79 -14.03
N VAL A 51 -2.82 -2.52 -13.79
CA VAL A 51 -1.73 -2.95 -14.68
C VAL A 51 -1.65 -4.49 -14.69
N PHE A 52 -1.75 -5.14 -13.53
CA PHE A 52 -1.70 -6.60 -13.46
C PHE A 52 -2.90 -7.28 -14.10
N LEU A 53 -4.09 -6.67 -14.02
CA LEU A 53 -5.31 -7.23 -14.60
C LEU A 53 -5.23 -7.32 -16.14
N GLN A 54 -4.33 -6.56 -16.77
CA GLN A 54 -4.10 -6.58 -18.22
C GLN A 54 -3.01 -7.58 -18.65
N LEU A 55 -2.30 -8.19 -17.71
CA LEU A 55 -1.20 -9.10 -18.00
C LEU A 55 -1.64 -10.57 -18.04
N PRO A 56 -0.98 -11.40 -18.87
CA PRO A 56 -1.12 -12.85 -18.76
C PRO A 56 -0.72 -13.34 -17.36
N ARG A 57 -1.44 -14.33 -16.83
CA ARG A 57 -1.26 -14.83 -15.45
C ARG A 57 0.20 -15.14 -15.08
N LYS A 58 0.97 -15.79 -15.96
CA LYS A 58 2.38 -16.11 -15.71
C LYS A 58 3.25 -14.85 -15.56
N THR A 59 2.99 -13.85 -16.40
CA THR A 59 3.69 -12.56 -16.38
C THR A 59 3.30 -11.76 -15.14
N ALA A 60 2.01 -11.73 -14.80
CA ALA A 60 1.53 -11.07 -13.58
C ALA A 60 2.19 -11.65 -12.33
N GLN A 61 2.25 -12.98 -12.17
CA GLN A 61 2.88 -13.60 -10.99
C GLN A 61 4.36 -13.25 -10.85
N ARG A 62 5.11 -13.19 -11.97
CA ARG A 62 6.53 -12.81 -11.95
C ARG A 62 6.72 -11.43 -11.34
N TYR A 63 5.90 -10.46 -11.75
CA TYR A 63 6.02 -9.08 -11.29
C TYR A 63 5.41 -8.85 -9.91
N VAL A 64 4.31 -9.54 -9.57
CA VAL A 64 3.75 -9.53 -8.22
C VAL A 64 4.79 -9.93 -7.16
N ASN A 65 5.69 -10.87 -7.49
CA ASN A 65 6.77 -11.29 -6.58
C ASN A 65 7.81 -10.19 -6.30
N MET A 66 7.84 -9.12 -7.11
CA MET A 66 8.77 -7.99 -7.00
C MET A 66 8.11 -6.76 -6.35
N THR A 67 6.78 -6.73 -6.28
CA THR A 67 6.03 -5.56 -5.82
C THR A 67 6.04 -5.44 -4.30
N GLU A 68 6.49 -4.28 -3.81
CA GLU A 68 6.50 -3.93 -2.39
C GLU A 68 5.34 -2.99 -2.03
N ALA A 69 4.89 -2.18 -2.99
CA ALA A 69 3.76 -1.27 -2.83
C ALA A 69 2.70 -1.47 -3.92
N LEU A 70 1.46 -1.69 -3.52
CA LEU A 70 0.33 -1.91 -4.44
C LEU A 70 -0.76 -0.87 -4.21
N VAL A 71 -1.18 -0.24 -5.30
CA VAL A 71 -2.28 0.72 -5.32
C VAL A 71 -3.49 0.06 -5.99
N CYS A 72 -4.59 -0.09 -5.26
CA CYS A 72 -5.85 -0.57 -5.77
C CYS A 72 -6.80 0.61 -5.97
N LYS A 73 -7.06 0.97 -7.24
CA LYS A 73 -8.07 1.98 -7.59
C LYS A 73 -9.35 1.29 -8.02
N SER A 74 -10.39 1.32 -7.18
CA SER A 74 -11.73 0.84 -7.53
C SER A 74 -12.68 2.01 -7.73
N GLN A 75 -12.91 2.38 -8.98
CA GLN A 75 -13.93 3.37 -9.33
C GLN A 75 -15.29 2.73 -9.62
N ILE A 76 -15.34 1.40 -9.78
CA ILE A 76 -16.49 0.69 -10.35
C ILE A 76 -16.89 -0.49 -9.44
N PRO A 77 -18.12 -0.51 -8.89
CA PRO A 77 -18.55 -1.55 -7.94
C PRO A 77 -18.48 -3.00 -8.44
N TRP A 78 -18.69 -3.25 -9.74
CA TRP A 78 -18.64 -4.62 -10.29
C TRP A 78 -17.21 -5.19 -10.41
N TYR A 79 -16.16 -4.38 -10.21
CA TYR A 79 -14.76 -4.84 -10.16
C TYR A 79 -14.39 -5.56 -8.86
N ASN A 80 -15.31 -5.63 -7.90
CA ASN A 80 -15.11 -6.27 -6.60
C ASN A 80 -14.70 -7.75 -6.73
N LEU A 81 -15.37 -8.51 -7.60
CA LEU A 81 -15.06 -9.94 -7.79
C LEU A 81 -13.72 -10.16 -8.50
N GLY A 82 -13.41 -9.41 -9.55
CA GLY A 82 -12.14 -9.53 -10.26
C GLY A 82 -10.95 -9.21 -9.35
N THR A 83 -11.07 -8.15 -8.55
CA THR A 83 -10.09 -7.76 -7.53
C THR A 83 -9.93 -8.88 -6.49
N PHE A 84 -11.04 -9.38 -5.95
CA PHE A 84 -11.02 -10.48 -4.98
C PHE A 84 -10.33 -11.73 -5.54
N PHE A 85 -10.72 -12.18 -6.74
CA PHE A 85 -10.10 -13.34 -7.37
C PHE A 85 -8.61 -13.12 -7.67
N PHE A 86 -8.20 -11.90 -7.99
CA PHE A 86 -6.79 -11.57 -8.17
C PHE A 86 -6.00 -11.85 -6.88
N PHE A 87 -6.42 -11.30 -5.73
CA PHE A 87 -5.72 -11.53 -4.47
C PHE A 87 -5.73 -12.99 -4.01
N ARG A 88 -6.77 -13.77 -4.34
CA ARG A 88 -6.75 -15.22 -4.08
C ARG A 88 -5.86 -16.01 -5.04
N THR A 89 -5.62 -15.49 -6.23
CA THR A 89 -4.86 -16.18 -7.28
C THR A 89 -3.36 -15.95 -7.14
N PHE A 90 -2.95 -14.78 -6.67
CA PHE A 90 -1.56 -14.36 -6.62
C PHE A 90 -1.09 -14.24 -5.16
N SER A 91 0.11 -14.75 -4.89
CA SER A 91 0.81 -14.54 -3.62
C SER A 91 1.71 -13.33 -3.73
N PHE A 92 1.72 -12.49 -2.70
CA PHE A 92 2.48 -11.24 -2.62
C PHE A 92 3.57 -11.34 -1.55
N PRO A 93 4.69 -12.04 -1.82
CA PRO A 93 5.70 -12.34 -0.80
C PRO A 93 6.45 -11.10 -0.28
N ARG A 94 6.51 -10.02 -1.06
CA ARG A 94 7.24 -8.79 -0.72
C ARG A 94 6.36 -7.59 -0.41
N LEU A 95 5.04 -7.73 -0.55
CA LEU A 95 4.15 -6.59 -0.39
C LEU A 95 4.10 -6.13 1.07
N ARG A 96 4.49 -4.87 1.27
CA ARG A 96 4.55 -4.19 2.57
C ARG A 96 3.60 -2.99 2.64
N HIS A 97 3.31 -2.37 1.49
CA HIS A 97 2.48 -1.18 1.43
C HIS A 97 1.25 -1.43 0.57
N PHE A 98 0.06 -1.22 1.13
CA PHE A 98 -1.19 -1.35 0.40
C PHE A 98 -1.98 -0.06 0.48
N THR A 99 -2.34 0.47 -0.69
CA THR A 99 -3.18 1.66 -0.82
C THR A 99 -4.47 1.29 -1.53
N LEU A 100 -5.61 1.50 -0.88
CA LEU A 100 -6.93 1.35 -1.44
C LEU A 100 -7.56 2.71 -1.69
N LEU A 101 -7.85 3.02 -2.95
CA LEU A 101 -8.54 4.23 -3.38
C LEU A 101 -9.89 3.85 -4.02
N GLY A 102 -10.99 4.27 -3.41
CA GLY A 102 -12.33 4.16 -3.99
C GLY A 102 -13.26 3.16 -3.30
N LYS A 103 -14.24 2.65 -4.04
CA LYS A 103 -15.38 1.88 -3.51
C LYS A 103 -15.15 0.37 -3.71
N LEU A 104 -14.69 -0.31 -2.67
CA LEU A 104 -14.75 -1.77 -2.55
C LEU A 104 -15.73 -2.13 -1.44
N ASP A 105 -16.46 -3.24 -1.61
CA ASP A 105 -17.31 -3.75 -0.54
C ASP A 105 -16.47 -4.15 0.67
N HIS A 106 -16.97 -3.87 1.88
CA HIS A 106 -16.29 -4.14 3.14
C HIS A 106 -15.75 -5.59 3.24
N TRP A 107 -16.55 -6.58 2.84
CA TRP A 107 -16.16 -7.99 2.88
C TRP A 107 -14.98 -8.30 1.94
N VAL A 108 -14.88 -7.63 0.79
CA VAL A 108 -13.74 -7.79 -0.14
C VAL A 108 -12.48 -7.22 0.48
N ILE A 109 -12.58 -6.04 1.09
CA ILE A 109 -11.43 -5.41 1.74
C ILE A 109 -10.92 -6.30 2.87
N GLN A 110 -11.83 -6.85 3.68
CA GLN A 110 -11.49 -7.74 4.79
C GLN A 110 -10.72 -8.97 4.29
N GLU A 111 -11.21 -9.64 3.25
CA GLU A 111 -10.54 -10.79 2.65
C GLU A 111 -9.16 -10.44 2.09
N ILE A 112 -9.03 -9.31 1.39
CA ILE A 112 -7.74 -8.83 0.88
C ILE A 112 -6.76 -8.63 2.04
N LEU A 113 -7.18 -7.96 3.12
CA LEU A 113 -6.33 -7.72 4.28
C LEU A 113 -5.95 -9.02 5.00
N GLN A 114 -6.83 -10.03 5.07
CA GLN A 114 -6.47 -11.35 5.60
C GLN A 114 -5.35 -12.01 4.78
N LEU A 115 -5.39 -11.87 3.46
CA LEU A 115 -4.39 -12.45 2.56
C LEU A 115 -3.04 -11.72 2.65
N LEU A 116 -3.05 -10.42 2.97
CA LEU A 116 -1.85 -9.57 3.02
C LEU A 116 -1.25 -9.43 4.42
N ARG A 117 -1.96 -9.85 5.47
CA ARG A 117 -1.65 -9.52 6.89
C ARG A 117 -0.24 -9.83 7.37
N GLN A 118 0.45 -10.81 6.76
CA GLN A 118 1.72 -11.32 7.28
C GLN A 118 2.90 -10.38 7.04
N ASN A 119 2.84 -9.55 6.01
CA ASN A 119 3.96 -8.70 5.57
C ASN A 119 3.59 -7.22 5.51
N LEU A 120 2.33 -6.86 5.79
CA LEU A 120 1.83 -5.51 5.58
C LEU A 120 2.33 -4.58 6.69
N GLU A 121 3.19 -3.63 6.32
CA GLU A 121 3.77 -2.62 7.21
C GLU A 121 3.01 -1.29 7.15
N SER A 122 2.35 -1.02 6.02
CA SER A 122 1.65 0.24 5.75
C SER A 122 0.32 0.00 5.06
N LEU A 123 -0.74 0.58 5.61
CA LEU A 123 -2.08 0.51 5.06
C LEU A 123 -2.64 1.92 4.86
N HIS A 124 -3.08 2.22 3.64
CA HIS A 124 -3.77 3.45 3.31
C HIS A 124 -5.15 3.13 2.72
N VAL A 125 -6.22 3.56 3.38
CA VAL A 125 -7.60 3.32 2.95
C VAL A 125 -8.33 4.65 2.74
N ARG A 126 -8.48 5.03 1.47
CA ARG A 126 -9.30 6.16 1.06
C ARG A 126 -10.56 5.66 0.37
N SER A 127 -11.60 5.46 1.18
CA SER A 127 -12.88 4.91 0.72
C SER A 127 -14.03 5.64 1.41
N PRO A 128 -15.16 5.90 0.73
CA PRO A 128 -16.36 6.40 1.40
C PRO A 128 -16.96 5.38 2.38
N LEU A 129 -16.51 4.12 2.34
CA LEU A 129 -16.84 3.08 3.33
C LEU A 129 -15.78 2.97 4.43
N ALA A 130 -14.83 3.90 4.51
CA ALA A 130 -13.75 3.86 5.48
C ALA A 130 -14.24 3.98 6.94
N TYR A 131 -15.44 4.51 7.17
CA TYR A 131 -16.08 4.45 8.49
C TYR A 131 -16.32 3.00 9.00
N LYS A 132 -16.25 1.99 8.12
CA LYS A 132 -16.29 0.57 8.46
C LYS A 132 -14.90 -0.07 8.53
N VAL A 133 -13.81 0.69 8.46
CA VAL A 133 -12.44 0.14 8.51
C VAL A 133 -12.25 -0.75 9.74
N PHE A 134 -12.84 -0.40 10.88
CA PHE A 134 -12.77 -1.23 12.08
C PHE A 134 -13.57 -2.54 11.99
N GLU A 135 -14.75 -2.52 11.37
CA GLU A 135 -15.50 -3.74 11.05
C GLU A 135 -14.72 -4.64 10.07
N ILE A 136 -14.04 -4.02 9.11
CA ILE A 136 -13.20 -4.68 8.11
C ILE A 136 -11.95 -5.28 8.75
N LEU A 137 -11.38 -4.59 9.73
CA LEU A 137 -10.19 -5.00 10.47
C LEU A 137 -10.55 -5.93 11.65
N SER A 138 -11.41 -6.91 11.41
CA SER A 138 -11.84 -7.85 12.45
C SER A 138 -10.71 -8.76 12.96
N SER A 139 -9.59 -8.85 12.23
CA SER A 139 -8.38 -9.57 12.63
C SER A 139 -7.21 -8.62 12.85
N PRO A 140 -6.30 -8.94 13.78
CA PRO A 140 -5.09 -8.17 13.97
C PRO A 140 -4.21 -8.10 12.71
N LEU A 141 -3.65 -6.93 12.45
CA LEU A 141 -2.58 -6.64 11.50
C LEU A 141 -1.31 -6.24 12.29
N PRO A 142 -0.58 -7.21 12.86
CA PRO A 142 0.46 -6.95 13.85
C PRO A 142 1.66 -6.17 13.31
N GLU A 143 1.94 -6.30 12.01
CA GLU A 143 3.10 -5.68 11.37
C GLU A 143 2.83 -4.24 10.89
N VAL A 144 1.56 -3.80 10.89
CA VAL A 144 1.19 -2.46 10.41
C VAL A 144 1.70 -1.40 11.39
N LYS A 145 2.63 -0.58 10.90
CA LYS A 145 3.24 0.55 11.62
C LYS A 145 2.68 1.88 11.16
N PHE A 146 2.25 1.97 9.91
CA PHE A 146 1.64 3.15 9.32
C PHE A 146 0.20 2.87 8.90
N LEU A 147 -0.74 3.66 9.40
CA LEU A 147 -2.13 3.61 9.00
C LEU A 147 -2.62 4.99 8.58
N MET A 148 -3.11 5.07 7.34
CA MET A 148 -3.82 6.25 6.83
C MET A 148 -5.24 5.88 6.42
N TYR A 149 -6.23 6.65 6.85
CA TYR A 149 -7.59 6.46 6.39
C TYR A 149 -8.42 7.74 6.48
N ASP A 150 -9.31 7.91 5.51
CA ASP A 150 -10.17 9.09 5.40
C ASP A 150 -11.51 8.86 6.11
N ALA A 151 -12.13 9.93 6.63
CA ALA A 151 -13.55 9.99 6.99
C ALA A 151 -14.00 9.09 8.16
N VAL A 152 -13.51 9.39 9.37
CA VAL A 152 -13.84 8.61 10.58
C VAL A 152 -14.82 9.35 11.48
N TRP A 153 -15.82 8.62 11.95
CA TRP A 153 -16.52 8.95 13.19
C TRP A 153 -15.74 8.29 14.32
N PHE A 154 -15.08 9.09 15.15
CA PHE A 154 -13.99 8.67 16.05
C PHE A 154 -14.30 7.62 17.11
N ARG A 155 -15.56 7.15 17.20
CA ARG A 155 -16.05 6.24 18.26
C ARG A 155 -15.37 4.86 18.29
N GLN A 156 -14.48 4.55 17.36
CA GLN A 156 -13.84 3.23 17.22
C GLN A 156 -12.31 3.25 17.35
N ILE A 157 -11.69 4.38 17.69
CA ILE A 157 -10.21 4.45 17.79
C ILE A 157 -9.63 3.55 18.88
N ASP A 158 -10.38 3.27 19.95
CA ASP A 158 -9.95 2.32 20.98
C ASP A 158 -9.73 0.90 20.40
N GLU A 159 -10.35 0.56 19.27
CA GLU A 159 -10.12 -0.71 18.59
C GLU A 159 -8.79 -0.77 17.83
N LEU A 160 -8.17 0.38 17.49
CA LEU A 160 -6.87 0.39 16.80
C LEU A 160 -5.80 -0.33 17.59
N ASN A 161 -5.76 -0.20 18.92
CA ASN A 161 -4.76 -0.91 19.73
C ASN A 161 -4.89 -2.43 19.62
N ARG A 162 -6.12 -2.93 19.53
CA ARG A 162 -6.41 -4.37 19.40
C ARG A 162 -6.03 -4.88 18.01
N VAL A 163 -6.34 -4.08 16.99
CA VAL A 163 -6.21 -4.46 15.59
C VAL A 163 -4.78 -4.24 15.08
N THR A 164 -4.19 -3.09 15.35
CA THR A 164 -2.85 -2.68 14.93
C THR A 164 -1.99 -2.39 16.17
N PRO A 165 -1.59 -3.41 16.95
CA PRO A 165 -0.82 -3.21 18.18
C PRO A 165 0.58 -2.61 17.95
N GLY A 166 1.12 -2.73 16.72
CA GLY A 166 2.40 -2.16 16.32
C GLY A 166 2.33 -0.76 15.69
N LEU A 167 1.16 -0.11 15.73
CA LEU A 167 0.94 1.18 15.08
C LEU A 167 1.84 2.28 15.68
N ARG A 168 2.55 2.99 14.82
CA ARG A 168 3.47 4.09 15.17
C ARG A 168 3.04 5.42 14.56
N ILE A 169 2.53 5.38 13.33
CA ILE A 169 2.15 6.58 12.59
C ILE A 169 0.69 6.45 12.19
N LEU A 170 -0.12 7.43 12.59
CA LEU A 170 -1.53 7.50 12.32
C LEU A 170 -1.85 8.79 11.58
N GLN A 171 -2.37 8.68 10.36
CA GLN A 171 -2.89 9.81 9.60
C GLN A 171 -4.38 9.63 9.37
N VAL A 172 -5.17 10.59 9.84
CA VAL A 172 -6.63 10.50 9.77
C VAL A 172 -7.21 11.82 9.31
N HIS A 173 -8.09 11.73 8.30
CA HIS A 173 -9.00 12.82 7.96
C HIS A 173 -10.32 12.66 8.72
N VAL A 174 -10.66 13.67 9.53
CA VAL A 174 -11.69 13.63 10.56
C VAL A 174 -12.84 14.54 10.13
N ILE A 175 -14.03 13.95 9.97
CA ILE A 175 -15.24 14.72 9.63
C ILE A 175 -15.72 15.52 10.84
N GLU A 176 -15.68 14.91 12.04
CA GLU A 176 -16.11 15.55 13.28
C GLU A 176 -15.24 15.06 14.42
N MET A 177 -14.61 16.01 15.12
CA MET A 177 -13.71 15.72 16.24
C MET A 177 -14.42 16.07 17.55
N THR A 178 -14.66 15.05 18.38
CA THR A 178 -15.29 15.22 19.69
C THR A 178 -14.25 15.17 20.82
N ARG A 179 -14.63 15.54 22.05
CA ARG A 179 -13.73 15.35 23.21
C ARG A 179 -13.39 13.88 23.46
N GLU A 180 -14.36 12.99 23.25
CA GLU A 180 -14.17 11.53 23.35
C GLU A 180 -13.14 11.04 22.34
N SER A 181 -13.10 11.67 21.16
CA SER A 181 -12.15 11.37 20.09
C SER A 181 -10.69 11.50 20.56
N PHE A 182 -10.38 12.62 21.22
CA PHE A 182 -9.06 12.87 21.78
C PHE A 182 -8.71 11.92 22.93
N GLN A 183 -9.70 11.55 23.75
CA GLN A 183 -9.50 10.59 24.83
C GLN A 183 -9.12 9.22 24.26
N SER A 184 -9.81 8.73 23.23
CA SER A 184 -9.46 7.47 22.57
C SER A 184 -8.07 7.50 21.92
N ILE A 185 -7.65 8.61 21.30
CA ILE A 185 -6.26 8.75 20.81
C ILE A 185 -5.26 8.61 21.95
N SER A 186 -5.54 9.20 23.11
CA SER A 186 -4.61 9.17 24.24
C SER A 186 -4.34 7.76 24.76
N HIS A 187 -5.20 6.79 24.42
CA HIS A 187 -5.00 5.38 24.72
C HIS A 187 -4.05 4.68 23.73
N LEU A 188 -3.66 5.30 22.61
CA LEU A 188 -2.72 4.74 21.64
C LEU A 188 -1.27 4.88 22.13
N THR A 189 -0.87 4.02 23.08
CA THR A 189 0.41 4.15 23.80
C THR A 189 1.66 3.90 22.95
N GLY A 190 1.52 3.32 21.75
CA GLY A 190 2.62 3.04 20.83
C GLY A 190 2.84 4.10 19.75
N LEU A 191 2.00 5.14 19.71
CA LEU A 191 1.99 6.11 18.64
C LEU A 191 3.16 7.11 18.77
N GLU A 192 3.95 7.21 17.70
CA GLU A 192 5.09 8.12 17.56
C GLU A 192 4.68 9.41 16.83
N GLU A 193 3.81 9.30 15.82
CA GLU A 193 3.36 10.42 15.00
C GLU A 193 1.84 10.38 14.76
N LEU A 194 1.21 11.55 14.88
CA LEU A 194 -0.23 11.73 14.65
C LEU A 194 -0.47 12.92 13.71
N HIS A 195 -1.07 12.63 12.57
CA HIS A 195 -1.51 13.62 11.60
C HIS A 195 -3.03 13.66 11.58
N LEU A 196 -3.59 14.78 12.03
CA LEU A 196 -5.02 15.03 12.01
C LEU A 196 -5.32 16.10 10.97
N GLU A 197 -6.11 15.73 9.97
CA GLU A 197 -6.74 16.68 9.07
C GLU A 197 -8.22 16.75 9.45
N ALA A 198 -8.79 17.95 9.57
CA ALA A 198 -10.19 18.12 9.92
C ALA A 198 -10.83 19.15 8.99
N ASP A 199 -12.02 18.85 8.50
CA ASP A 199 -12.84 19.83 7.81
C ASP A 199 -13.52 20.69 8.89
N TRP A 200 -13.05 21.93 9.06
CA TRP A 200 -13.71 22.88 9.95
C TRP A 200 -15.04 23.27 9.31
N LEU A 201 -16.14 22.76 9.86
CA LEU A 201 -17.46 23.36 9.62
C LEU A 201 -17.42 24.74 10.28
N ASP A 202 -17.31 25.80 9.47
CA ASP A 202 -17.51 27.17 9.96
C ASP A 202 -18.88 27.23 10.67
N PRO A 203 -18.95 27.79 11.90
CA PRO A 203 -20.16 27.78 12.73
C PRO A 203 -21.33 28.57 12.14
#